data_AF-A0A496W794-F1
#
_entry.id   AF-A0A496W794-F1
#
_cell.length_a   1.000
_cell.length_b   1.000
_cell.length_c   1.000
_cell.angle_alpha   90.00
_cell.angle_beta   90.00
_cell.angle_gamma   90.00
#
_symmetry.space_group_name_H-M   'P 1'
#
loop_
_entity.id
_entity.type
_entity.pdbx_description
1 polymer ?
#
loop_
_entity_poly.entity_id
_entity_poly.type
_entity_poly.pdbx_seq_one_letter_code
_entity_poly.pdbx_strand_id
1 'polypeptide(L)' 'MSLFTPEQIKEMGEMWASDLFTPEERIAAISDMPLEERLADTNPIEVMNYFKPEQRLAGLSLKEIEAYIEQRKQQTQSV' A
#
# COMPACT_ATOMS: atom_id res chain seq x y z
N MET A 1 -8.93 -4.13 -33.56
CA MET A 1 -8.51 -5.00 -32.43
C MET A 1 -7.20 -4.45 -31.90
N SER A 2 -7.03 -4.37 -30.59
CA SER A 2 -5.72 -4.03 -29.99
C SER A 2 -4.71 -5.13 -30.33
N LEU A 3 -3.48 -4.76 -30.67
CA LEU A 3 -2.38 -5.69 -30.93
C LEU A 3 -1.91 -6.43 -29.66
N PHE A 4 -2.22 -5.89 -28.47
CA PHE A 4 -1.82 -6.42 -27.18
C PHE A 4 -2.98 -6.48 -26.19
N THR A 5 -2.93 -7.47 -25.29
CA THR A 5 -3.82 -7.55 -24.13
C THR A 5 -3.37 -6.55 -23.04
N PRO A 6 -4.26 -6.14 -22.12
CA PRO A 6 -3.88 -5.33 -20.96
C PRO A 6 -2.73 -5.95 -20.14
N GLU A 7 -2.76 -7.27 -19.91
CA GLU A 7 -1.69 -7.99 -19.22
C GLU A 7 -0.35 -7.87 -19.96
N GLN A 8 -0.33 -8.03 -21.29
CA GLN A 8 0.90 -7.88 -22.07
C GLN A 8 1.46 -6.45 -21.99
N ILE A 9 0.59 -5.44 -22.02
CA ILE A 9 0.99 -4.04 -21.86
C ILE A 9 1.62 -3.83 -20.48
N LYS A 10 1.04 -4.43 -19.43
CA LYS A 10 1.57 -4.36 -18.07
C LYS A 10 2.94 -5.02 -17.96
N GLU A 11 3.10 -6.24 -18.45
CA GLU A 11 4.38 -6.96 -18.41
C GLU A 11 5.50 -6.20 -19.16
N MET A 12 5.18 -5.64 -20.33
CA MET A 12 6.13 -4.82 -21.08
C MET A 12 6.51 -3.55 -20.33
N GLY A 13 5.54 -2.89 -19.69
CA GLY A 13 5.78 -1.73 -18.84
C GLY A 13 6.69 -2.04 -17.66
N GLU A 14 6.48 -3.17 -16.97
CA GLU A 14 7.31 -3.61 -15.85
C GLU A 14 8.75 -3.88 -16.28
N MET A 15 8.95 -4.57 -17.41
CA MET A 15 10.28 -4.84 -17.98
C MET A 15 11.03 -3.55 -18.31
N TRP A 16 10.39 -2.62 -19.02
CA TRP A 16 11.03 -1.35 -19.36
C TRP A 16 11.29 -0.48 -18.13
N ALA A 17 10.37 -0.51 -17.16
CA ALA A 17 10.52 0.23 -15.91
C ALA A 17 11.74 -0.24 -15.10
N SER A 18 12.04 -1.55 -15.07
CA SER A 18 13.21 -2.10 -14.38
C SER A 18 14.52 -1.88 -15.15
N ASP A 19 14.48 -1.98 -16.47
CA ASP A 19 15.69 -1.94 -17.31
C ASP A 19 16.17 -0.52 -17.61
N LEU A 20 15.24 0.44 -17.69
CA LEU A 20 15.54 1.81 -18.11
C LEU A 20 15.64 2.80 -16.95
N PHE A 21 15.06 2.48 -15.79
CA PHE A 21 15.00 3.39 -14.66
C PHE A 21 15.49 2.75 -13.38
N THR A 22 16.26 3.52 -12.62
CA THR A 22 16.57 3.21 -11.23
C THR A 22 15.30 3.31 -10.37
N PRO A 23 15.23 2.61 -9.22
CA PRO A 23 14.15 2.78 -8.26
C PRO A 23 13.88 4.25 -7.89
N GLU A 24 14.94 5.05 -7.74
CA GLU A 24 14.89 6.46 -7.38
C GLU A 24 14.23 7.30 -8.48
N GLU A 25 14.58 7.06 -9.75
CA GLU A 25 13.96 7.74 -10.90
C GLU A 25 12.48 7.41 -11.03
N ARG A 26 12.09 6.14 -10.76
CA ARG A 26 10.67 5.76 -10.75
C ARG A 26 9.89 6.48 -9.66
N ILE A 27 10.47 6.63 -8.48
CA ILE A 27 9.85 7.39 -7.38
C ILE A 27 9.74 8.88 -7.74
N ALA A 28 10.80 9.45 -8.32
CA ALA A 28 10.80 10.84 -8.74
C ALA A 28 9.73 11.14 -9.80
N ALA A 29 9.50 10.21 -10.72
CA ALA A 29 8.51 10.34 -11.79
C ALA A 29 7.05 10.46 -11.31
N ILE A 30 6.76 10.07 -10.07
CA ILE A 30 5.42 10.20 -9.46
C ILE A 30 5.44 11.12 -8.23
N SER A 31 6.54 11.85 -8.01
CA SER A 31 6.75 12.62 -6.77
C SER A 31 5.89 13.89 -6.68
N ASP A 32 5.48 14.43 -7.83
CA ASP A 32 4.57 15.56 -7.98
C ASP A 32 3.09 15.17 -7.89
N MET A 33 2.78 13.87 -8.00
CA MET A 33 1.43 13.35 -7.87
C MET A 33 0.96 13.38 -6.39
N PRO A 34 -0.30 13.77 -6.12
CA PRO A 34 -0.88 13.68 -4.78
C PRO A 34 -0.78 12.26 -4.20
N LEU A 35 -0.62 12.17 -2.88
CA LEU A 35 -0.46 10.87 -2.21
C LEU A 35 -1.68 9.96 -2.43
N GLU A 36 -2.86 10.55 -2.45
CA GLU A 36 -4.14 9.88 -2.66
C GLU A 36 -4.20 9.20 -4.03
N GLU A 37 -3.69 9.87 -5.07
CA GLU A 37 -3.63 9.31 -6.43
C GLU A 37 -2.57 8.22 -6.53
N ARG A 38 -1.42 8.38 -5.86
CA ARG A 38 -0.36 7.37 -5.83
C ARG A 38 -0.77 6.09 -5.12
N LEU A 39 -1.66 6.19 -4.15
CA LEU A 39 -2.21 5.07 -3.38
C LEU A 39 -3.58 4.61 -3.92
N ALA A 40 -4.09 5.23 -4.99
CA ALA A 40 -5.33 4.82 -5.61
C ALA A 40 -5.27 3.35 -6.01
N ASP A 41 -6.35 2.62 -5.75
CA ASP A 41 -6.50 1.20 -6.05
C ASP A 41 -5.49 0.26 -5.35
N THR A 42 -4.68 0.76 -4.42
CA THR A 42 -3.82 -0.09 -3.59
C THR A 42 -4.63 -0.82 -2.52
N ASN A 43 -4.26 -2.07 -2.22
CA ASN A 43 -4.84 -2.79 -1.08
C ASN A 43 -4.23 -2.24 0.22
N PRO A 44 -5.03 -1.65 1.14
CA PRO A 44 -4.50 -1.05 2.36
C PRO A 44 -3.74 -2.04 3.25
N ILE A 45 -4.11 -3.32 3.27
CA ILE A 45 -3.43 -4.35 4.07
C ILE A 45 -2.05 -4.65 3.51
N GLU A 46 -1.92 -4.74 2.19
CA GLU A 46 -0.63 -4.98 1.54
C GLU A 46 0.31 -3.79 1.73
N VAL A 47 -0.20 -2.56 1.63
CA VAL A 47 0.55 -1.34 1.94
C VAL A 47 1.03 -1.37 3.39
N MET A 48 0.16 -1.71 4.34
CA MET A 48 0.51 -1.79 5.76
C MET A 48 1.58 -2.85 6.06
N ASN A 49 1.70 -3.90 5.24
CA ASN A 49 2.71 -4.95 5.42
C ASN A 49 4.15 -4.46 5.20
N TYR A 50 4.36 -3.36 4.45
CA TYR A 50 5.68 -2.75 4.28
C TYR A 50 6.18 -2.01 5.53
N PHE A 51 5.30 -1.69 6.47
CA PHE A 51 5.65 -1.00 7.71
C PHE A 51 5.93 -1.99 8.84
N LYS A 52 6.89 -1.69 9.71
CA LYS A 52 7.11 -2.43 10.97
C LYS A 52 5.90 -2.27 11.90
N PRO A 53 5.60 -3.25 12.77
CA PRO A 53 4.46 -3.18 13.67
C PRO A 53 4.37 -1.88 14.48
N GLU A 54 5.49 -1.35 14.96
CA GLU A 54 5.55 -0.10 15.73
C GLU A 54 5.19 1.11 14.87
N GLN A 55 5.54 1.10 13.58
CA GLN A 55 5.20 2.16 12.63
C GLN A 55 3.71 2.14 12.26
N ARG A 56 3.08 0.95 12.24
CA ARG A 56 1.65 0.82 11.97
C ARG A 56 0.79 1.43 13.07
N LEU A 57 1.33 1.51 14.29
CA LEU A 57 0.69 2.13 15.44
C LEU A 57 1.05 3.62 15.58
N ALA A 58 1.98 4.13 14.77
CA ALA A 58 2.38 5.52 14.83
C ALA A 58 1.19 6.43 14.48
N GLY A 59 0.94 7.43 15.31
CA GLY A 59 -0.20 8.34 15.16
C GLY A 59 -1.45 7.94 15.92
N LEU A 60 -1.50 6.74 16.51
CA LEU A 60 -2.54 6.36 17.47
C LEU A 60 -2.09 6.66 18.90
N SER A 61 -3.02 7.14 19.72
CA SER A 61 -2.81 7.25 21.16
C SER A 61 -2.95 5.88 21.84
N LEU A 62 -2.27 5.71 22.98
CA LEU A 62 -2.40 4.48 23.78
C LEU A 62 -3.86 4.19 24.14
N LYS A 63 -4.66 5.23 24.43
CA LYS A 63 -6.08 5.11 24.75
C LYS A 63 -6.90 4.52 23.59
N GLU A 64 -6.62 4.93 22.35
CA GLU A 64 -7.31 4.38 21.16
C GLU A 64 -6.96 2.91 20.95
N ILE A 65 -5.68 2.55 21.16
CA ILE A 65 -5.21 1.17 21.06
C ILE A 65 -5.86 0.29 22.14
N GLU A 66 -5.87 0.75 23.39
CA GLU A 66 -6.52 0.04 24.51
C GLU A 66 -8.02 -0.16 24.27
N ALA A 67 -8.73 0.87 23.81
CA ALA A 67 -10.15 0.78 23.51
C ALA A 67 -10.46 -0.28 22.44
N TYR A 68 -9.64 -0.34 21.38
CA TYR A 68 -9.76 -1.37 20.34
C TYR A 68 -9.53 -2.78 20.90
N ILE A 69 -8.50 -2.95 21.72
CA ILE A 69 -8.18 -4.26 22.34
C ILE A 69 -9.32 -4.74 23.23
N GLU A 70 -9.90 -3.87 24.06
CA GLU A 70 -11.03 -4.22 24.93
C GLU A 70 -12.28 -4.59 24.11
N GLN A 71 -12.58 -3.85 23.04
CA GLN A 71 -13.67 -4.20 22.12
C GLN A 71 -13.46 -5.59 21.50
N ARG A 72 -12.24 -5.92 21.08
CA ARG A 72 -11.91 -7.22 20.46
C ARG A 72 -12.02 -8.38 21.44
N LYS A 73 -11.63 -8.18 22.70
CA LYS A 73 -11.79 -9.19 23.77
C LYS A 73 -13.26 -9.53 24.00
N GLN A 74 -14.12 -8.51 24.05
CA GLN A 74 -15.57 -8.69 24.22
C GLN A 74 -16.19 -9.47 23.06
N GLN A 75 -15.79 -9.16 21.82
CA GLN A 75 -16.25 -9.89 20.62
C GLN A 75 -15.81 -11.36 20.60
N THR A 76 -14.66 -11.67 21.20
CA THR A 76 -14.11 -13.04 21.24
C THR A 76 -14.74 -13.87 22.35
N GLN A 77 -15.20 -13.24 23.44
CA GLN A 77 -15.88 -13.91 24.56
C GLN A 77 -17.38 -14.12 24.32
N SER A 78 -17.97 -13.43 23.34
CA SER A 78 -19.37 -13.55 22.96
C SER A 78 -19.66 -14.59 21.87
N VAL A 79 -18.66 -15.42 21.50
CA VAL A 79 -18.75 -16.47 20.47
C VAL A 79 -18.51 -17.83 21.10
#